data_AF-A0A7C4X1R2-F1
#
_entry.id   AF-A0A7C4X1R2-F1
#
_cell.length_a   1.000
_cell.length_b   1.000
_cell.length_c   1.000
_cell.angle_alpha   90.00
_cell.angle_beta   90.00
_cell.angle_gamma   90.00
#
_symmetry.space_group_name_H-M   'P 1'
#
loop_
_entity.id
_entity.type
_entity.pdbx_description
1 polymer ?
#
loop_
_entity_poly.entity_id
_entity_poly.type
_entity_poly.pdbx_seq_one_letter_code
_entity_poly.pdbx_strand_id
1 'polypeptide(L)' 'MMEFLEQNYQPNKKLEEACVLAIEAIYTVSEDKSGIKHIKIAVVDAATKKMRFLTEKEIEELASRARNREKPKQ' A
#
# COMPACT_ATOMS: atom_id res chain seq x y z
N MET A 1 -6.31 -3.71 10.63
CA MET A 1 -5.53 -2.60 10.03
C MET A 1 -4.48 -2.03 10.99
N MET A 2 -4.86 -1.47 12.14
CA MET A 2 -3.91 -0.82 13.06
C MET A 2 -2.82 -1.78 13.57
N GLU A 3 -3.23 -2.92 14.11
CA GLU A 3 -2.31 -3.99 14.55
C GLU A 3 -1.38 -4.49 13.43
N PHE A 4 -1.88 -4.60 12.18
CA PHE A 4 -1.06 -4.99 11.04
C PHE A 4 0.04 -3.96 10.75
N LEU A 5 -0.27 -2.68 10.83
CA LEU A 5 0.69 -1.61 10.62
C LEU A 5 1.74 -1.58 11.73
N GLU A 6 1.33 -1.77 13.00
CA GLU A 6 2.26 -1.83 14.13
C GLU A 6 3.32 -2.92 13.97
N GLN A 7 2.95 -4.07 13.42
CA GLN A 7 3.86 -5.20 13.20
C GLN A 7 4.76 -5.07 11.95
N ASN A 8 4.29 -4.37 10.91
CA ASN A 8 4.91 -4.41 9.58
C ASN A 8 5.50 -3.06 9.10
N TYR A 9 5.25 -1.97 9.82
CA TYR A 9 5.78 -0.64 9.51
C TYR A 9 7.26 -0.51 9.92
N GLN A 10 8.02 0.25 9.13
CA GLN A 10 9.39 0.65 9.46
C GLN A 10 9.63 2.12 9.07
N PRO A 11 10.35 2.91 9.90
CA PRO A 11 10.45 4.36 9.73
C PRO A 11 11.21 4.81 8.47
N ASN A 12 12.11 3.99 7.93
CA ASN A 12 12.90 4.30 6.73
C ASN A 12 12.41 3.57 5.46
N LYS A 13 11.10 3.30 5.35
CA LYS A 13 10.52 2.70 4.13
C LYS A 13 10.55 3.70 2.96
N LYS A 14 10.88 3.18 1.78
CA LYS A 14 10.66 3.89 0.52
C LYS A 14 9.16 4.10 0.31
N LEU A 15 8.79 5.20 -0.38
CA LEU A 15 7.39 5.54 -0.67
C LEU A 15 6.62 4.38 -1.30
N GLU A 16 7.22 3.70 -2.26
CA GLU A 16 6.64 2.53 -2.93
C GLU A 16 6.31 1.40 -1.94
N GLU A 17 7.24 1.06 -1.05
CA GLU A 17 7.04 0.05 -0.03
C GLU A 17 6.00 0.44 1.02
N ALA A 18 5.87 1.74 1.30
CA ALA A 18 4.80 2.27 2.14
C ALA A 18 3.43 2.16 1.46
N CYS A 19 3.35 2.43 0.16
CA CYS A 19 2.11 2.25 -0.62
C CYS A 19 1.70 0.77 -0.69
N VAL A 20 2.66 -0.15 -0.90
CA VAL A 20 2.38 -1.60 -0.85
C VAL A 20 1.82 -1.97 0.52
N LEU A 21 2.46 -1.54 1.61
CA LEU A 21 1.99 -1.80 2.98
C LEU A 21 0.58 -1.23 3.23
N ALA A 22 0.29 -0.04 2.70
CA ALA A 22 -1.03 0.57 2.81
C ALA A 22 -2.12 -0.27 2.10
N ILE A 23 -1.82 -0.80 0.92
CA ILE A 23 -2.73 -1.70 0.19
C ILE A 23 -2.93 -3.01 0.96
N GLU A 24 -1.85 -3.59 1.51
CA GLU A 24 -1.96 -4.79 2.36
C GLU A 24 -2.85 -4.52 3.57
N ALA A 25 -2.67 -3.37 4.23
CA ALA A 25 -3.46 -2.97 5.38
C ALA A 25 -4.95 -2.82 5.02
N ILE A 26 -5.27 -2.28 3.84
CA ILE A 26 -6.64 -2.24 3.31
C ILE A 26 -7.18 -3.67 3.11
N TYR A 27 -6.41 -4.55 2.46
CA TYR A 27 -6.81 -5.96 2.26
C TYR A 27 -6.99 -6.75 3.56
N THR A 28 -6.36 -6.35 4.68
CA THR A 28 -6.61 -7.00 5.98
C THR A 28 -8.02 -6.77 6.51
N VAL A 29 -8.67 -5.66 6.13
CA VAL A 29 -10.00 -5.28 6.62
C VAL A 29 -11.08 -5.35 5.53
N SER A 30 -10.70 -5.38 4.26
CA SER A 30 -11.63 -5.52 3.14
C SER A 30 -12.04 -6.97 2.91
N GLU A 31 -13.32 -7.17 2.59
CA GLU A 31 -13.85 -8.45 2.08
C GLU A 31 -13.36 -8.72 0.65
N ASP A 32 -13.27 -7.68 -0.18
CA ASP A 32 -12.64 -7.75 -1.50
C ASP A 32 -11.13 -7.56 -1.39
N LYS A 33 -10.38 -8.65 -1.62
CA LYS A 33 -8.91 -8.68 -1.56
C LYS A 33 -8.26 -8.77 -2.94
N SER A 34 -9.09 -8.75 -4.00
CA SER A 34 -8.65 -9.02 -5.37
C SER A 34 -8.90 -7.87 -6.35
N GLY A 35 -9.70 -6.87 -5.98
CA GLY A 35 -9.90 -5.65 -6.76
C GLY A 35 -8.98 -4.49 -6.38
N ILE A 36 -8.70 -3.62 -7.34
CA ILE A 36 -8.18 -2.25 -7.10
C ILE A 36 -9.26 -1.18 -7.29
N LYS A 37 -10.45 -1.54 -7.80
CA LYS A 37 -11.56 -0.60 -8.08
C LYS A 37 -12.01 0.19 -6.85
N HIS A 38 -11.82 -0.38 -5.66
CA HIS A 38 -12.21 0.22 -4.39
C HIS A 38 -11.06 1.00 -3.72
N ILE A 39 -9.90 1.11 -4.39
CA ILE A 39 -8.68 1.70 -3.82
C ILE A 39 -8.33 2.98 -4.57
N LYS A 40 -8.12 4.07 -3.82
CA LYS A 40 -7.58 5.33 -4.33
C LYS A 40 -6.37 5.71 -3.47
N ILE A 41 -5.26 6.07 -4.11
CA ILE A 41 -4.03 6.45 -3.43
C ILE A 41 -3.59 7.82 -3.91
N ALA A 42 -3.25 8.70 -2.97
CA ALA A 42 -2.56 9.94 -3.23
C ALA A 42 -1.24 9.94 -2.44
N VAL A 43 -0.19 10.45 -3.05
CA VAL A 43 1.12 10.63 -2.40
C VAL A 43 1.49 12.09 -2.41
N VAL A 44 2.11 12.55 -1.33
CA VAL A 44 2.70 13.87 -1.22
C VAL A 44 4.21 13.69 -1.20
N ASP A 45 4.87 14.19 -2.24
CA ASP A 45 6.32 14.13 -2.30
C ASP A 45 6.93 15.13 -1.31
N ALA A 46 7.83 14.65 -0.44
CA ALA A 46 8.37 15.45 0.65
C ALA A 46 9.30 16.58 0.16
N ALA A 47 9.98 16.37 -0.98
CA ALA A 47 10.90 17.35 -1.53
C ALA A 47 10.17 18.51 -2.23
N THR A 48 9.20 18.19 -3.07
CA THR A 48 8.44 19.15 -3.88
C THR A 48 7.18 19.66 -3.17
N LYS A 49 6.74 19.00 -2.10
CA LYS A 49 5.48 19.24 -1.39
C LYS A 49 4.25 19.18 -2.29
N LYS A 50 4.35 18.45 -3.41
CA LYS A 50 3.25 18.29 -4.37
C LYS A 50 2.52 16.99 -4.11
N MET A 51 1.20 17.07 -4.09
CA MET A 51 0.32 15.92 -4.09
C MET A 51 0.10 15.44 -5.53
N ARG A 52 0.10 14.12 -5.73
CA ARG A 52 -0.42 13.48 -6.94
C ARG A 52 -1.27 12.27 -6.60
N PHE A 53 -2.32 12.05 -7.37
CA PHE A 53 -3.01 10.76 -7.37
C PHE A 53 -2.20 9.75 -8.16
N LEU A 54 -2.15 8.53 -7.65
CA LEU A 54 -1.59 7.42 -8.41
C LEU A 54 -2.59 7.02 -9.49
N THR A 55 -2.06 6.67 -10.66
CA THR A 55 -2.87 6.11 -11.74
C THR A 55 -3.36 4.70 -11.37
N GLU A 56 -4.44 4.24 -12.00
CA GLU A 56 -4.93 2.87 -11.79
C GLU A 56 -3.86 1.83 -12.09
N LYS A 57 -3.02 2.07 -13.10
CA LYS A 57 -1.89 1.21 -13.45
C LYS A 57 -0.85 1.13 -12.33
N GLU A 58 -0.46 2.27 -11.75
CA GLU A 58 0.46 2.29 -10.60
C GLU A 58 -0.13 1.54 -9.39
N ILE A 59 -1.43 1.73 -9.13
CA ILE A 59 -2.13 1.03 -8.04
C ILE A 59 -2.18 -0.47 -8.31
N GLU A 60 -2.39 -0.90 -9.56
CA GLU A 60 -2.40 -2.30 -9.96
C GLU A 60 -1.02 -2.97 -9.75
N GLU A 61 0.08 -2.29 -10.13
CA GLU A 61 1.43 -2.79 -9.89
C GLU A 61 1.73 -2.92 -8.39
N LEU A 62 1.34 -1.93 -7.59
CA LEU A 62 1.49 -1.97 -6.13
C LEU A 62 0.63 -3.06 -5.49
N ALA A 63 -0.61 -3.24 -5.97
CA ALA A 63 -1.52 -4.28 -5.49
C ALA A 63 -1.03 -5.68 -5.86
N SER A 64 -0.47 -5.85 -7.05
CA SER A 64 0.17 -7.10 -7.47
C SER A 64 1.33 -7.44 -6.54
N ARG A 65 2.18 -6.45 -6.21
CA ARG A 65 3.25 -6.62 -5.21
C ARG A 65 2.72 -6.94 -3.82
N ALA A 66 1.67 -6.27 -3.36
CA ALA A 66 1.03 -6.55 -2.07
C ALA A 66 0.51 -7.99 -1.97
N ARG A 67 0.03 -8.58 -3.06
CA ARG A 67 -0.43 -9.98 -3.11
C ARG A 67 0.71 -10.98 -3.16
N ASN A 68 1.80 -10.62 -3.85
CA ASN A 68 2.92 -11.52 -4.11
C ASN A 68 4.03 -11.42 -3.06
N ARG A 69 3.94 -10.45 -2.14
CA ARG A 69 4.83 -10.35 -0.99
C ARG A 69 4.54 -11.53 -0.08
N GLU A 70 5.49 -12.47 0.01
CA GLU A 70 5.42 -13.55 0.98
C GLU A 70 5.17 -12.94 2.36
N LYS A 71 4.08 -13.37 3.02
CA LYS A 71 3.79 -12.98 4.40
C LYS A 71 5.08 -13.24 5.21
N PRO A 72 5.65 -12.25 5.92
CA PRO A 72 6.74 -12.55 6.84
C PRO A 72 6.27 -13.69 7.74
N LYS A 73 7.06 -14.77 7.78
CA LYS A 73 6.77 -15.99 8.54
C LYS A 73 6.33 -15.61 9.95
N GLN A 74 5.16 -16.11 10.32
CA GLN A 74 4.60 -16.08 11.67
C GLN A 74 5.52 -16.84 12.63
#